data_AF-A0A317JGD4-F1
#
_entry.id   AF-A0A317JGD4-F1
#
_cell.length_a   1.000
_cell.length_b   1.000
_cell.length_c   1.000
_cell.angle_alpha   90.00
_cell.angle_beta   90.00
_cell.angle_gamma   90.00
#
_symmetry.space_group_name_H-M   'P 1'
#
loop_
_entity.id
_entity.type
_entity.pdbx_description
1 polymer ?
#
loop_
_entity_poly.entity_id
_entity_poly.type
_entity_poly.pdbx_seq_one_letter_code
_entity_poly.pdbx_strand_id
1 'polypeptide(L)'
;MRQRLINGLYWLCLCLFSSLAFGSADNHLAELKSKFPYGILGDDHGILTMDDLALNACDAKPELFVPTGRSRPYQYWQCFENKTVSFGCDSDHVPDEREGLMGLIIVKASVHGARHEYIARRFWPIGDCKRFIRDAASLLKGTKYACISGSFIENEKDRSGRSSISWTFERIKTKKGCEGNGCEFTNEFRRDNCPNFKF
;
A
#
# COMPACT_ATOMS: atom_id res chain seq x y z
N MET A 1 -12.61 -17.58 62.61
CA MET A 1 -12.93 -18.27 61.34
C MET A 1 -13.52 -17.22 60.40
N ARG A 2 -13.08 -17.16 59.12
CA ARG A 2 -13.49 -16.23 58.02
C ARG A 2 -12.79 -14.86 57.92
N GLN A 3 -11.60 -14.81 57.32
CA GLN A 3 -11.17 -13.61 56.57
C GLN A 3 -9.97 -13.84 55.64
N ARG A 4 -9.98 -14.85 54.76
CA ARG A 4 -8.92 -15.00 53.73
C ARG A 4 -9.41 -15.72 52.48
N LEU A 5 -10.41 -15.22 51.75
CA LEU A 5 -10.86 -15.90 50.53
C LEU A 5 -11.37 -14.99 49.38
N ILE A 6 -11.15 -13.67 49.37
CA ILE A 6 -11.80 -12.80 48.36
C ILE A 6 -10.82 -12.13 47.36
N ASN A 7 -9.50 -12.12 47.62
CA ASN A 7 -8.56 -11.36 46.78
C ASN A 7 -7.86 -12.18 45.67
N GLY A 8 -8.29 -13.41 45.40
CA GLY A 8 -7.62 -14.30 44.43
C GLY A 8 -8.28 -14.41 43.05
N LEU A 9 -9.55 -14.04 42.90
CA LEU A 9 -10.31 -14.30 41.68
C LEU A 9 -10.23 -13.19 40.61
N TYR A 10 -9.88 -11.97 41.00
CA TYR A 10 -9.90 -10.83 40.06
C TYR A 10 -8.67 -10.75 39.14
N TRP A 11 -7.56 -11.43 39.48
CA TRP A 11 -6.34 -11.42 38.65
C TRP A 11 -6.32 -12.51 37.56
N LEU A 12 -7.14 -13.56 37.68
CA LEU A 12 -7.17 -14.67 36.71
C LEU A 12 -8.07 -14.38 35.49
N CYS A 13 -9.04 -13.48 35.59
CA CYS A 13 -9.90 -13.11 34.45
C CYS A 13 -9.25 -12.10 33.48
N LEU A 14 -8.21 -11.37 33.89
CA LEU A 14 -7.56 -10.37 33.02
C LEU A 14 -6.52 -10.95 32.05
N CYS A 15 -6.09 -12.20 32.24
CA CYS A 15 -5.12 -12.85 31.33
C CYS A 15 -5.78 -13.71 30.24
N LEU A 16 -7.06 -14.05 30.37
CA LEU A 16 -7.76 -14.93 29.41
C LEU A 16 -8.45 -14.19 28.26
N PHE A 17 -8.65 -12.86 28.36
CA PHE A 17 -9.21 -12.07 27.27
C PHE A 17 -8.16 -11.51 26.29
N SER A 18 -6.87 -11.59 26.64
CA SER A 18 -5.78 -11.00 25.85
C SER A 18 -5.31 -11.88 24.69
N SER A 19 -5.64 -13.18 24.69
CA SER A 19 -5.15 -14.17 23.72
C SER A 19 -6.03 -14.34 22.48
N LEU A 20 -7.24 -13.76 22.44
CA LEU A 20 -8.15 -13.88 21.30
C LEU A 20 -7.95 -12.82 20.20
N ALA A 21 -7.15 -11.78 20.46
CA ALA A 21 -7.02 -10.65 19.52
C ALA A 21 -5.94 -10.84 18.43
N PHE A 22 -5.04 -11.81 18.57
CA PHE A 22 -3.90 -11.97 17.66
C PHE A 22 -4.13 -12.98 16.51
N GLY A 23 -5.15 -13.84 16.57
CA GLY A 23 -5.39 -14.85 15.53
C GLY A 23 -6.12 -14.37 14.27
N SER A 24 -6.66 -13.14 14.26
CA SER A 24 -7.48 -12.66 13.14
C SER A 24 -6.68 -12.11 11.96
N ALA A 25 -5.47 -11.57 12.20
CA ALA A 25 -4.67 -10.95 11.14
C ALA A 25 -3.99 -11.99 10.23
N ASP A 26 -3.49 -13.08 10.81
CA ASP A 26 -2.80 -14.14 10.07
C ASP A 26 -3.74 -14.88 9.11
N ASN A 27 -5.00 -15.07 9.50
CA ASN A 27 -6.01 -15.70 8.64
C ASN A 27 -6.38 -14.83 7.43
N HIS A 28 -6.44 -13.51 7.62
CA HIS A 28 -6.80 -12.56 6.56
C HIS A 28 -5.76 -12.54 5.44
N LEU A 29 -4.48 -12.38 5.79
CA LEU A 29 -3.40 -12.38 4.79
C LEU A 29 -3.29 -13.74 4.06
N ALA A 30 -3.49 -14.84 4.77
CA ALA A 30 -3.49 -16.18 4.19
C ALA A 30 -4.63 -16.36 3.18
N GLU A 31 -5.83 -15.87 3.48
CA GLU A 31 -6.97 -15.86 2.56
C GLU A 31 -6.63 -15.08 1.29
N LEU A 32 -6.12 -13.86 1.42
CA LEU A 32 -5.73 -13.05 0.26
C LEU A 32 -4.66 -13.74 -0.60
N LYS A 33 -3.61 -14.28 0.01
CA LYS A 33 -2.53 -14.98 -0.71
C LYS A 33 -2.98 -16.29 -1.34
N SER A 34 -4.03 -16.95 -0.83
CA SER A 34 -4.57 -18.16 -1.47
C SER A 34 -5.15 -17.87 -2.86
N LYS A 35 -5.78 -16.70 -3.05
CA LYS A 35 -6.36 -16.25 -4.32
C LYS A 35 -5.37 -15.45 -5.17
N PHE A 36 -4.52 -14.66 -4.52
CA PHE A 36 -3.56 -13.75 -5.14
C PHE A 36 -2.14 -14.00 -4.61
N PRO A 37 -1.51 -15.14 -4.94
CA PRO A 37 -0.26 -15.60 -4.31
C PRO A 37 0.91 -14.63 -4.49
N TYR A 38 0.88 -13.79 -5.52
CA TYR A 38 1.95 -12.85 -5.83
C TYR A 38 1.52 -11.39 -5.78
N GLY A 39 0.28 -11.07 -5.38
CA GLY A 39 -0.22 -9.69 -5.39
C GLY A 39 0.25 -8.84 -4.21
N ILE A 40 0.76 -9.45 -3.14
CA ILE A 40 1.18 -8.78 -1.89
C ILE A 40 2.63 -9.11 -1.57
N LEU A 41 3.44 -8.07 -1.40
CA LEU A 41 4.83 -8.16 -0.95
C LEU A 41 4.89 -7.89 0.56
N GLY A 42 4.97 -8.96 1.35
CA GLY A 42 5.03 -8.89 2.81
C GLY A 42 3.68 -9.09 3.49
N ASP A 43 3.44 -8.32 4.55
CA ASP A 43 2.22 -8.30 5.37
C ASP A 43 1.29 -7.17 4.90
N ASP A 44 -0.03 -7.36 5.00
CA ASP A 44 -1.04 -6.36 4.65
C ASP A 44 -1.60 -5.61 5.88
N HIS A 45 -1.35 -6.10 7.08
CA HIS A 45 -1.82 -5.53 8.35
C HIS A 45 -3.37 -5.37 8.44
N GLY A 46 -4.11 -6.19 7.68
CA GLY A 46 -5.57 -6.10 7.55
C GLY A 46 -6.05 -4.81 6.89
N ILE A 47 -5.28 -4.25 5.95
CA ILE A 47 -5.63 -3.04 5.19
C ILE A 47 -6.25 -3.42 3.84
N LEU A 48 -5.73 -4.48 3.22
CA LEU A 48 -6.12 -4.86 1.87
C LEU A 48 -7.33 -5.79 1.90
N THR A 49 -8.09 -5.79 0.82
CA THR A 49 -9.29 -6.60 0.62
C THR A 49 -9.17 -7.37 -0.70
N MET A 50 -9.99 -8.39 -0.90
CA MET A 50 -10.00 -9.18 -2.14
C MET A 50 -10.14 -8.30 -3.39
N ASP A 51 -10.94 -7.23 -3.31
CA ASP A 51 -11.17 -6.28 -4.40
C ASP A 51 -9.91 -5.47 -4.73
N ASP A 52 -9.12 -5.07 -3.73
CA ASP A 52 -7.84 -4.37 -3.96
C ASP A 52 -6.85 -5.23 -4.76
N LEU A 53 -6.90 -6.54 -4.55
CA LEU A 53 -6.04 -7.49 -5.25
C LEU A 53 -6.60 -7.85 -6.63
N ALA A 54 -7.92 -7.92 -6.76
CA ALA A 54 -8.59 -8.09 -8.05
C ALA A 54 -8.31 -6.90 -8.97
N LEU A 55 -8.32 -5.67 -8.45
CA LEU A 55 -7.94 -4.45 -9.16
C LEU A 55 -6.56 -4.55 -9.81
N ASN A 56 -5.55 -5.05 -9.07
CA ASN A 56 -4.20 -5.22 -9.60
C ASN A 56 -4.09 -6.35 -10.62
N ALA A 57 -4.82 -7.45 -10.41
CA ALA A 57 -4.70 -8.66 -11.21
C ALA A 57 -5.57 -8.66 -12.47
N CYS A 58 -6.48 -7.71 -12.55
CA CYS A 58 -7.44 -7.54 -13.62
C CYS A 58 -6.79 -7.34 -14.99
N ASP A 59 -5.87 -6.37 -15.11
CA ASP A 59 -5.18 -6.08 -16.37
C ASP A 59 -4.07 -7.11 -16.65
N ALA A 60 -3.30 -7.43 -15.62
CA ALA A 60 -2.18 -8.36 -15.71
C ALA A 60 -1.99 -9.07 -14.37
N LYS A 61 -2.28 -10.37 -14.35
CA LYS A 61 -2.11 -11.20 -13.14
C LYS A 61 -0.65 -11.18 -12.69
N PRO A 62 -0.35 -10.74 -11.45
CA PRO A 62 1.02 -10.68 -10.95
C PRO A 62 1.67 -12.08 -10.92
N GLU A 63 2.93 -12.13 -11.33
CA GLU A 63 3.81 -13.29 -11.17
C GLU A 63 4.68 -13.14 -9.91
N LEU A 64 5.43 -14.19 -9.57
CA LEU A 64 6.42 -14.13 -8.50
C LEU A 64 7.34 -12.91 -8.68
N PHE A 65 7.37 -12.05 -7.67
CA PHE A 65 8.22 -10.87 -7.69
C PHE A 65 9.70 -11.25 -7.60
N VAL A 66 10.47 -10.85 -8.61
CA VAL A 66 11.92 -11.01 -8.65
C VAL A 66 12.53 -9.61 -8.75
N PRO A 67 13.20 -9.10 -7.69
CA PRO A 67 13.76 -7.74 -7.65
C PRO A 67 15.08 -7.62 -8.44
N THR A 68 15.15 -8.29 -9.59
CA THR A 68 16.27 -8.27 -10.53
C THR A 68 15.73 -8.26 -11.96
N GLY A 69 16.36 -7.49 -12.85
CA GLY A 69 16.01 -7.46 -14.27
C GLY A 69 15.17 -6.26 -14.70
N ARG A 70 14.46 -6.42 -15.84
CA ARG A 70 13.71 -5.36 -16.54
C ARG A 70 12.38 -5.05 -15.84
N SER A 71 11.90 -3.81 -16.02
CA SER A 71 10.55 -3.38 -15.61
C SER A 71 9.48 -4.39 -16.04
N ARG A 72 8.56 -4.69 -15.12
CA ARG A 72 7.43 -5.59 -15.37
C ARG A 72 6.12 -4.83 -15.24
N PRO A 73 5.10 -5.16 -16.05
CA PRO A 73 3.82 -4.46 -16.01
C PRO A 73 2.96 -4.82 -14.79
N TYR A 74 3.35 -5.84 -14.02
CA TYR A 74 2.57 -6.34 -12.88
C TYR A 74 2.54 -5.34 -11.73
N GLN A 75 1.35 -5.14 -11.15
CA GLN A 75 1.15 -4.29 -9.97
C GLN A 75 1.20 -5.13 -8.71
N TYR A 76 1.96 -4.67 -7.73
CA TYR A 76 2.10 -5.30 -6.42
C TYR A 76 1.64 -4.34 -5.33
N TRP A 77 1.07 -4.87 -4.26
CA TRP A 77 0.88 -4.13 -3.02
C TRP A 77 2.04 -4.36 -2.07
N GLN A 78 2.51 -3.30 -1.43
CA GLN A 78 3.49 -3.37 -0.35
C GLN A 78 3.09 -2.42 0.78
N CYS A 79 3.14 -2.88 2.02
CA CYS A 79 2.74 -2.09 3.18
C CYS A 79 3.93 -1.64 4.01
N PHE A 80 3.83 -0.42 4.52
CA PHE A 80 4.91 0.29 5.19
C PHE A 80 4.40 0.91 6.49
N GLU A 81 5.29 1.05 7.47
CA GLU A 81 5.01 1.91 8.62
C GLU A 81 4.85 3.34 8.13
N ASN A 82 3.74 3.97 8.50
CA ASN A 82 3.38 5.31 8.03
C ASN A 82 4.51 6.34 8.23
N LYS A 83 5.23 6.28 9.36
CA LYS A 83 6.35 7.19 9.65
C LYS A 83 7.48 7.14 8.62
N THR A 84 7.57 6.09 7.80
CA THR A 84 8.58 5.96 6.74
C THR A 84 8.05 6.39 5.38
N VAL A 85 6.75 6.65 5.26
CA VAL A 85 6.08 7.08 4.03
C VAL A 85 6.05 8.61 3.97
N SER A 86 6.42 9.15 2.82
CA SER A 86 6.37 10.58 2.55
C SER A 86 5.96 10.85 1.10
N PHE A 87 5.33 12.00 0.89
CA PHE A 87 4.79 12.41 -0.39
C PHE A 87 5.46 13.69 -0.85
N GLY A 88 5.82 13.74 -2.11
CA GLY A 88 6.34 14.91 -2.79
C GLY A 88 5.52 15.22 -4.04
N CYS A 89 5.38 16.51 -4.31
CA CYS A 89 4.97 17.01 -5.61
C CYS A 89 6.18 17.73 -6.18
N ASP A 90 6.94 17.03 -7.04
CA ASP A 90 8.12 17.58 -7.67
C ASP A 90 7.70 18.46 -8.85
N SER A 91 7.97 19.75 -8.75
CA SER A 91 7.52 20.76 -9.72
C SER A 91 8.68 21.35 -10.51
N ASP A 92 9.85 20.71 -10.51
CA ASP A 92 11.03 21.20 -11.21
C ASP A 92 10.81 21.12 -12.74
N HIS A 93 10.16 22.18 -13.24
CA HIS A 93 10.36 22.77 -14.58
C HIS A 93 9.67 22.13 -15.80
N VAL A 94 8.43 21.65 -15.68
CA VAL A 94 7.61 21.34 -16.88
C VAL A 94 6.41 22.28 -16.98
N PRO A 95 6.59 23.52 -17.49
CA PRO A 95 5.45 24.31 -17.93
C PRO A 95 4.81 23.65 -19.17
N ASP A 96 3.52 23.33 -19.07
CA ASP A 96 2.70 22.90 -20.20
C ASP A 96 1.95 24.12 -20.76
N GLU A 97 1.98 24.31 -22.08
CA GLU A 97 1.38 25.50 -22.72
C GLU A 97 -0.15 25.56 -22.57
N ARG A 98 -0.81 24.43 -22.29
CA ARG A 98 -2.26 24.32 -22.12
C ARG A 98 -2.67 24.22 -20.64
N GLU A 99 -1.89 23.51 -19.84
CA GLU A 99 -2.25 23.17 -18.46
C GLU A 99 -1.45 23.95 -17.39
N GLY A 100 -0.48 24.76 -17.81
CA GLY A 100 0.31 25.61 -16.92
C GLY A 100 1.40 24.83 -16.18
N LEU A 101 1.64 25.18 -14.91
CA LEU A 101 2.66 24.50 -14.11
C LEU A 101 2.23 23.08 -13.78
N MET A 102 3.10 22.12 -14.08
CA MET A 102 2.88 20.71 -13.80
C MET A 102 3.77 20.23 -12.64
N GLY A 103 3.36 19.13 -12.00
CA GLY A 103 4.13 18.46 -10.96
C GLY A 103 4.04 16.95 -11.06
N LEU A 104 5.06 16.26 -10.59
CA LEU A 104 5.16 14.81 -10.54
C LEU A 104 4.96 14.32 -9.11
N ILE A 105 4.00 13.42 -8.92
CA ILE A 105 3.79 12.79 -7.62
C ILE A 105 4.90 11.77 -7.40
N ILE A 106 5.59 11.90 -6.27
CA ILE A 106 6.62 10.97 -5.80
C ILE A 106 6.26 10.52 -4.40
N VAL A 107 6.19 9.21 -4.18
CA VAL A 107 5.97 8.61 -2.86
C VAL A 107 7.23 7.88 -2.45
N LYS A 108 7.81 8.23 -1.31
CA LYS A 108 9.01 7.59 -0.77
C LYS A 108 8.62 6.79 0.46
N ALA A 109 9.05 5.54 0.52
CA ALA A 109 8.87 4.66 1.66
C ALA A 109 10.19 3.97 2.03
N SER A 110 10.27 3.36 3.21
CA SER A 110 11.42 2.56 3.60
C SER A 110 11.01 1.35 4.43
N VAL A 111 11.60 0.20 4.12
CA VAL A 111 11.39 -1.07 4.82
C VAL A 111 12.68 -1.89 4.79
N HIS A 112 13.05 -2.49 5.93
CA HIS A 112 14.26 -3.32 6.06
C HIS A 112 15.55 -2.69 5.51
N GLY A 113 15.70 -1.36 5.63
CA GLY A 113 16.88 -0.63 5.13
C GLY A 113 16.89 -0.34 3.63
N ALA A 114 15.93 -0.88 2.86
CA ALA A 114 15.72 -0.50 1.46
C ALA A 114 14.86 0.76 1.36
N ARG A 115 15.20 1.62 0.40
CA ARG A 115 14.40 2.80 0.03
C ARG A 115 13.53 2.42 -1.16
N HIS A 116 12.27 2.81 -1.11
CA HIS A 116 11.31 2.61 -2.18
C HIS A 116 10.85 3.98 -2.68
N GLU A 117 10.89 4.19 -3.99
CA GLU A 117 10.41 5.40 -4.63
C GLU A 117 9.36 5.03 -5.67
N TYR A 118 8.13 5.49 -5.46
CA TYR A 118 7.00 5.29 -6.36
C TYR A 118 6.75 6.61 -7.10
N ILE A 119 6.86 6.57 -8.42
CA ILE A 119 6.81 7.75 -9.27
C ILE A 119 5.57 7.64 -10.15
N ALA A 120 4.74 8.68 -10.19
CA ALA A 120 3.55 8.69 -11.05
C ALA A 120 3.93 8.56 -12.54
N ARG A 121 3.07 7.91 -13.32
CA ARG A 121 3.28 7.70 -14.76
C ARG A 121 3.33 8.99 -15.58
N ARG A 122 2.68 10.04 -15.09
CA ARG A 122 2.46 11.31 -15.79
C ARG A 122 2.59 12.46 -14.82
N PHE A 123 2.91 13.62 -15.37
CA PHE A 123 2.78 14.89 -14.69
C PHE A 123 1.30 15.25 -14.51
N TRP A 124 1.00 15.98 -13.45
CA TRP A 124 -0.32 16.44 -13.07
C TRP A 124 -0.31 17.96 -13.03
N PRO A 125 -1.44 18.64 -13.30
CA PRO A 125 -1.58 20.04 -12.96
C PRO A 125 -1.14 20.29 -11.51
N ILE A 126 -0.34 21.34 -11.27
CA ILE A 126 0.28 21.55 -9.95
C ILE A 126 -0.75 21.66 -8.82
N GLY A 127 -1.96 22.16 -9.12
CA GLY A 127 -3.07 22.23 -8.20
C GLY A 127 -3.55 20.84 -7.76
N ASP A 128 -3.70 19.92 -8.70
CA ASP A 128 -4.15 18.55 -8.43
C ASP A 128 -3.06 17.71 -7.79
N CYS A 129 -1.80 17.90 -8.20
CA CYS A 129 -0.65 17.32 -7.53
C CYS A 129 -0.64 17.71 -6.03
N LYS A 130 -0.73 19.01 -5.71
CA LYS A 130 -0.78 19.50 -4.31
C LYS A 130 -2.03 19.03 -3.55
N ARG A 131 -3.16 18.89 -4.24
CA ARG A 131 -4.41 18.36 -3.66
C ARG A 131 -4.20 16.89 -3.26
N PHE A 132 -3.69 16.06 -4.15
CA PHE A 132 -3.36 14.67 -3.88
C PHE A 132 -2.45 14.53 -2.65
N ILE A 133 -1.37 15.32 -2.53
CA ILE A 133 -0.47 15.26 -1.36
C ILE A 133 -1.22 15.53 -0.05
N ARG A 134 -2.15 16.49 -0.06
CA ARG A 134 -2.95 16.84 1.11
C ARG A 134 -3.91 15.72 1.51
N ASP A 135 -4.57 15.13 0.52
CA ASP A 135 -5.57 14.08 0.73
C ASP A 135 -4.88 12.79 1.20
N ALA A 136 -3.75 12.42 0.57
CA ALA A 136 -2.90 11.33 1.02
C ALA A 136 -2.38 11.55 2.45
N ALA A 137 -1.93 12.76 2.80
CA ALA A 137 -1.51 13.07 4.17
C ALA A 137 -2.66 12.93 5.20
N SER A 138 -3.89 13.26 4.80
CA SER A 138 -5.08 13.06 5.63
C SER A 138 -5.35 11.57 5.89
N LEU A 139 -5.20 10.72 4.87
CA LEU A 139 -5.34 9.26 5.00
C LEU A 139 -4.31 8.65 5.96
N LEU A 140 -3.09 9.20 5.98
CA LEU A 140 -2.02 8.77 6.88
C LEU A 140 -2.23 9.22 8.33
N LYS A 141 -2.92 10.34 8.57
CA LYS A 141 -3.01 10.90 9.91
C LYS A 141 -3.66 9.90 10.87
N GLY A 142 -2.93 9.48 11.91
CA GLY A 142 -3.45 8.55 12.93
C GLY A 142 -3.58 7.10 12.47
N THR A 143 -2.95 6.70 11.37
CA THR A 143 -2.80 5.30 10.98
C THR A 143 -1.37 4.83 11.21
N LYS A 144 -1.19 3.56 11.57
CA LYS A 144 0.15 2.98 11.80
C LYS A 144 0.83 2.52 10.52
N TYR A 145 0.03 2.02 9.58
CA TYR A 145 0.50 1.44 8.33
C TYR A 145 -0.27 2.01 7.14
N ALA A 146 0.39 2.02 5.99
CA ALA A 146 -0.22 2.30 4.70
C ALA A 146 0.31 1.32 3.65
N CYS A 147 -0.53 0.91 2.72
CA CYS A 147 -0.17 0.04 1.61
C CYS A 147 -0.12 0.86 0.33
N ILE A 148 0.92 0.68 -0.45
CA ILE A 148 1.13 1.36 -1.73
C ILE A 148 1.10 0.31 -2.82
N SER A 149 0.38 0.59 -3.90
CA SER A 149 0.45 -0.23 -5.10
C SER A 149 1.30 0.43 -6.16
N GLY A 150 2.13 -0.40 -6.81
CA GLY A 150 2.92 0.03 -7.95
C GLY A 150 3.50 -1.11 -8.76
N SER A 151 3.98 -0.76 -9.96
CA SER A 151 4.67 -1.68 -10.86
C SER A 151 6.18 -1.50 -10.75
N PHE A 152 6.93 -2.60 -10.68
CA PHE A 152 8.38 -2.54 -10.53
C PHE A 152 9.07 -1.95 -11.78
N ILE A 153 9.98 -1.00 -11.54
CA ILE A 153 10.84 -0.42 -12.58
C ILE A 153 12.22 -1.06 -12.50
N GLU A 154 12.92 -0.82 -11.39
CA GLU A 154 14.30 -1.26 -11.20
C GLU A 154 14.71 -1.29 -9.72
N ASN A 155 15.85 -1.92 -9.45
CA ASN A 155 16.48 -2.00 -8.14
C ASN A 155 17.96 -1.70 -8.30
N GLU A 156 18.38 -0.56 -7.78
CA GLU A 156 19.77 -0.10 -7.78
C GLU A 156 20.36 -0.16 -6.38
N LYS A 157 21.69 -0.13 -6.28
CA LYS A 157 22.37 0.11 -5.00
C LYS A 157 22.86 1.54 -4.96
N ASP A 158 22.50 2.27 -3.91
CA ASP A 158 23.04 3.61 -3.66
C ASP A 158 24.55 3.56 -3.38
N ARG A 159 25.19 4.73 -3.28
CA ARG A 159 26.63 4.85 -2.99
C ARG A 159 27.05 4.21 -1.66
N SER A 160 26.11 3.97 -0.75
CA SER A 160 26.33 3.27 0.53
C SER A 160 26.01 1.77 0.47
N GLY A 161 25.70 1.24 -0.71
CA GLY A 161 25.35 -0.16 -0.94
C GLY A 161 23.91 -0.53 -0.55
N ARG A 162 23.07 0.43 -0.16
CA ARG A 162 21.66 0.18 0.19
C ARG A 162 20.81 0.09 -1.06
N SER A 163 19.84 -0.81 -1.07
CA SER A 163 18.88 -0.92 -2.17
C SER A 163 17.99 0.31 -2.28
N SER A 164 17.89 0.84 -3.49
CA SER A 164 16.93 1.84 -3.93
C SER A 164 16.06 1.21 -4.99
N ILE A 165 14.78 1.04 -4.70
CA ILE A 165 13.84 0.32 -5.54
C ILE A 165 12.83 1.31 -6.11
N SER A 166 12.83 1.44 -7.43
CA SER A 166 11.95 2.34 -8.16
C SER A 166 10.71 1.61 -8.64
N TRP A 167 9.57 2.28 -8.52
CA TRP A 167 8.26 1.77 -8.88
C TRP A 167 7.47 2.83 -9.64
N THR A 168 6.57 2.39 -10.50
CA THR A 168 5.49 3.21 -11.02
C THR A 168 4.39 3.27 -9.98
N PHE A 169 4.00 4.46 -9.53
CA PHE A 169 2.93 4.67 -8.56
C PHE A 169 1.54 4.49 -9.19
N GLU A 170 0.64 3.80 -8.48
CA GLU A 170 -0.78 3.68 -8.87
C GLU A 170 -1.71 4.29 -7.82
N ARG A 171 -1.60 3.82 -6.57
CA ARG A 171 -2.51 4.18 -5.49
C ARG A 171 -1.94 3.88 -4.11
N ILE A 172 -2.51 4.50 -3.09
CA ILE A 172 -2.23 4.24 -1.68
C ILE A 172 -3.53 3.93 -0.94
N LYS A 173 -3.46 3.03 0.03
CA LYS A 173 -4.56 2.67 0.91
C LYS A 173 -4.14 2.61 2.38
N THR A 174 -5.04 3.05 3.25
CA THR A 174 -4.99 2.83 4.69
C THR A 174 -6.33 2.26 5.16
N LYS A 175 -6.45 1.91 6.45
CA LYS A 175 -7.75 1.51 7.02
C LYS A 175 -8.83 2.60 6.93
N LYS A 176 -8.46 3.85 6.63
CA LYS A 176 -9.39 4.99 6.53
C LYS A 176 -9.92 5.21 5.11
N GLY A 177 -9.23 4.70 4.10
CA GLY A 177 -9.58 4.97 2.70
C GLY A 177 -8.42 4.75 1.75
N CYS A 178 -8.64 5.11 0.49
CA CYS A 178 -7.70 4.96 -0.60
C CYS A 178 -7.63 6.26 -1.40
N GLU A 179 -6.46 6.55 -1.98
CA GLU A 179 -6.24 7.69 -2.87
C GLU A 179 -5.35 7.26 -4.06
N GLY A 180 -5.63 7.81 -5.25
CA GLY A 180 -4.99 7.43 -6.51
C GLY A 180 -5.92 6.71 -7.49
N ASN A 181 -5.33 6.11 -8.53
CA ASN A 181 -6.10 5.52 -9.63
C ASN A 181 -6.69 4.17 -9.23
N GLY A 182 -8.02 3.96 -9.33
CA GLY A 182 -8.62 2.64 -9.12
C GLY A 182 -8.71 2.23 -7.65
N CYS A 183 -9.29 3.10 -6.81
CA CYS A 183 -9.54 2.83 -5.39
C CYS A 183 -10.84 2.06 -5.10
N GLU A 184 -11.70 1.87 -6.10
CA GLU A 184 -12.96 1.15 -5.98
C GLU A 184 -13.10 0.17 -7.15
N PHE A 185 -13.46 -1.08 -6.84
CA PHE A 185 -13.77 -2.10 -7.85
C PHE A 185 -15.23 -1.98 -8.30
N THR A 186 -15.54 -0.91 -9.01
CA THR A 186 -16.90 -0.63 -9.50
C THR A 186 -17.27 -1.56 -10.65
N ASN A 187 -18.58 -1.72 -10.91
CA ASN A 187 -19.05 -2.46 -12.10
C ASN A 187 -18.54 -1.86 -13.41
N GLU A 188 -18.39 -0.54 -13.46
CA GLU A 188 -17.79 0.20 -14.58
C GLU A 188 -16.32 -0.15 -14.73
N PHE A 189 -15.53 -0.06 -13.65
CA PHE A 189 -14.13 -0.45 -13.67
C PHE A 189 -13.96 -1.90 -14.15
N ARG A 190 -14.77 -2.83 -13.60
CA ARG A 190 -14.74 -4.24 -13.99
C ARG A 190 -15.06 -4.44 -15.46
N ARG A 191 -16.06 -3.73 -15.99
CA ARG A 191 -16.43 -3.85 -17.41
C ARG A 191 -15.32 -3.33 -18.32
N ASP A 192 -14.72 -2.20 -17.94
CA ASP A 192 -13.83 -1.46 -18.82
C ASP A 192 -12.39 -1.99 -18.76
N ASN A 193 -11.97 -2.55 -17.62
CA ASN A 193 -10.59 -3.03 -17.40
C ASN A 193 -10.54 -4.55 -17.19
N CYS A 194 -11.60 -5.18 -16.66
CA CYS A 194 -11.58 -6.58 -16.22
C CYS A 194 -12.63 -7.49 -16.87
N PRO A 195 -12.94 -7.37 -18.19
CA PRO A 195 -14.11 -8.01 -18.78
C PRO A 195 -14.12 -9.55 -18.66
N ASN A 196 -12.93 -10.16 -18.50
CA ASN A 196 -12.75 -11.61 -18.41
C ASN A 196 -12.39 -12.12 -17.00
N PHE A 197 -12.33 -11.24 -15.99
CA PHE A 197 -11.89 -11.62 -14.64
C PHE A 197 -13.00 -12.37 -13.89
N LYS A 198 -12.74 -13.63 -13.51
CA LYS A 198 -13.65 -14.51 -12.74
C LYS A 198 -13.01 -14.90 -11.41
N PHE A 199 -13.78 -14.81 -10.32
CA PHE A 199 -13.35 -15.12 -8.94
C PHE A 199 -13.14 -16.60 -8.65
#